data_AF-A0A938VUR1-F1
#
_entry.id   AF-A0A938VUR1-F1
#
_cell.length_a   1.000
_cell.length_b   1.000
_cell.length_c   1.000
_cell.angle_alpha   90.00
_cell.angle_beta   90.00
_cell.angle_gamma   90.00
#
_symmetry.space_group_name_H-M   'P 1'
#
loop_
_entity.id
_entity.type
_entity.pdbx_description
1 polymer ?
#
loop_
_entity_poly.entity_id
_entity_poly.type
_entity_poly.pdbx_seq_one_letter_code
_entity_poly.pdbx_strand_id
1 'polypeptide(L)'
;MTLTTDVLIAGAGMGGLVAARTAQEGGAQVLVLEKAPLVGGSAALSGGSVWTARDLEAWLSVQPEADPALGKAHLDGFSEGIRWLASQGIALQADTSPSVYRFPIVSYNLRPDARTALETLAARITGAGGTILVETALESAERDARGAVAGVRARGRDGAVEVKARAIVLATGGFQANKEL
;
A
#
# COMPACT_ATOMS: atom_id res chain seq x y z
N MET A 1 9.69 -18.04 14.92
CA MET A 1 9.41 -18.97 13.79
C MET A 1 10.12 -18.48 12.53
N THR A 2 10.36 -19.36 11.56
CA THR A 2 10.96 -18.98 10.26
C THR A 2 9.96 -19.27 9.13
N LEU A 3 9.71 -18.28 8.28
CA LEU A 3 8.82 -18.35 7.12
C LEU A 3 9.60 -18.12 5.81
N THR A 4 8.98 -18.45 4.68
CA THR A 4 9.55 -18.19 3.34
C THR A 4 8.46 -17.71 2.40
N THR A 5 8.79 -16.72 1.57
CA THR A 5 7.88 -16.14 0.57
C THR A 5 8.69 -15.62 -0.63
N ASP A 6 8.06 -15.34 -1.76
CA ASP A 6 8.74 -14.68 -2.87
C ASP A 6 8.87 -13.18 -2.59
N VAL A 7 7.75 -12.55 -2.23
CA VAL A 7 7.67 -11.11 -1.97
C VAL A 7 7.11 -10.87 -0.58
N LEU A 8 7.90 -10.21 0.25
CA LEU A 8 7.46 -9.70 1.54
C LEU A 8 7.00 -8.25 1.40
N ILE A 9 5.84 -7.94 1.97
CA ILE A 9 5.33 -6.57 2.07
C ILE A 9 5.29 -6.16 3.54
N ALA A 10 5.89 -5.03 3.87
CA ALA A 10 5.86 -4.46 5.22
C ALA A 10 4.84 -3.30 5.28
N GLY A 11 3.74 -3.51 5.99
CA GLY A 11 2.61 -2.60 6.13
C GLY A 11 1.40 -3.07 5.31
N ALA A 12 0.24 -3.17 5.95
CA ALA A 12 -1.03 -3.54 5.33
C ALA A 12 -1.96 -2.32 5.14
N GLY A 13 -1.40 -1.15 4.83
CA GLY A 13 -2.16 0.00 4.32
C GLY A 13 -2.50 -0.13 2.83
N MET A 14 -3.08 0.91 2.23
CA MET A 14 -3.47 0.89 0.81
C MET A 14 -2.31 0.49 -0.11
N GLY A 15 -1.15 1.15 0.00
CA GLY A 15 0.01 0.84 -0.83
C GLY A 15 0.51 -0.59 -0.66
N GLY A 16 0.50 -1.12 0.56
CA GLY A 16 0.96 -2.47 0.86
C GLY A 16 0.00 -3.54 0.34
N LEU A 17 -1.30 -3.36 0.52
CA LEU A 17 -2.32 -4.30 0.01
C LEU A 17 -2.38 -4.27 -1.52
N VAL A 18 -2.26 -3.10 -2.15
CA VAL A 18 -2.13 -2.99 -3.61
C VAL A 18 -0.89 -3.74 -4.09
N ALA A 19 0.28 -3.47 -3.52
CA ALA A 19 1.53 -4.14 -3.89
C ALA A 19 1.47 -5.66 -3.73
N ALA A 20 0.91 -6.15 -2.62
CA ALA A 20 0.74 -7.58 -2.36
C ALA A 20 -0.16 -8.23 -3.39
N ARG A 21 -1.31 -7.62 -3.71
CA ARG A 21 -2.25 -8.17 -4.69
C ARG A 21 -1.67 -8.15 -6.11
N THR A 22 -1.00 -7.07 -6.51
CA THR A 22 -0.31 -6.99 -7.80
C THR A 22 0.79 -8.05 -7.93
N ALA A 23 1.57 -8.28 -6.86
CA ALA A 23 2.60 -9.33 -6.86
C ALA A 23 1.98 -10.74 -7.02
N GLN A 24 0.83 -11.01 -6.38
CA GLN A 24 0.10 -12.27 -6.58
C GLN A 24 -0.43 -12.43 -8.00
N GLU A 25 -0.91 -11.36 -8.63
CA GLU A 25 -1.35 -11.39 -10.03
C GLU A 25 -0.19 -11.68 -11.00
N GLY A 26 1.04 -11.32 -10.59
CA GLY A 26 2.29 -11.76 -11.22
C GLY A 26 2.74 -13.18 -10.86
N GLY A 27 1.96 -13.93 -10.06
CA GLY A 27 2.24 -15.31 -9.68
C GLY A 27 3.15 -15.50 -8.46
N ALA A 28 3.51 -14.42 -7.74
CA ALA A 28 4.35 -14.52 -6.55
C ALA A 28 3.58 -15.03 -5.33
N GLN A 29 4.24 -15.85 -4.50
CA GLN A 29 3.79 -16.07 -3.13
C GLN A 29 4.09 -14.82 -2.30
N VAL A 30 3.09 -14.34 -1.56
CA VAL A 30 3.20 -13.09 -0.79
C VAL A 30 2.95 -13.30 0.69
N LEU A 31 3.74 -12.60 1.50
CA LEU A 31 3.53 -12.43 2.93
C LEU A 31 3.47 -10.93 3.25
N VAL A 32 2.41 -10.50 3.92
CA VAL A 32 2.27 -9.13 4.43
C VAL A 32 2.47 -9.14 5.93
N LEU A 33 3.31 -8.24 6.45
CA LEU A 33 3.46 -8.00 7.88
C LEU A 33 2.77 -6.67 8.24
N GLU A 34 1.92 -6.68 9.26
CA GLU A 34 1.26 -5.49 9.80
C GLU A 34 1.50 -5.42 11.30
N LYS A 35 2.00 -4.28 11.79
CA LYS A 35 2.30 -4.11 13.22
C LYS A 35 1.03 -3.91 14.06
N ALA A 36 -0.02 -3.38 13.48
CA ALA A 36 -1.30 -3.14 14.13
C ALA A 36 -2.12 -4.45 14.24
N PRO A 37 -3.14 -4.49 15.13
CA PRO A 37 -4.10 -5.61 15.22
C PRO A 37 -4.97 -5.78 13.97
N LEU A 38 -5.08 -4.74 13.14
CA LEU A 38 -5.93 -4.73 11.95
C LEU A 38 -5.17 -4.12 10.77
N VAL A 39 -5.55 -4.55 9.57
CA VAL A 39 -5.08 -3.92 8.33
C VAL A 39 -5.61 -2.49 8.18
N GLY A 40 -4.93 -1.72 7.33
CA GLY A 40 -5.44 -0.50 6.74
C GLY A 40 -4.74 0.79 7.16
N GLY A 41 -4.05 0.82 8.30
CA GLY A 41 -3.27 1.97 8.75
C GLY A 41 -4.06 3.29 8.73
N SER A 42 -3.40 4.40 8.38
CA SER A 42 -4.07 5.71 8.24
C SER A 42 -5.08 5.75 7.08
N ALA A 43 -4.91 4.92 6.06
CA ALA A 43 -5.84 4.86 4.93
C ALA A 43 -7.25 4.42 5.37
N ALA A 44 -7.35 3.52 6.36
CA ALA A 44 -8.63 3.09 6.92
C ALA A 44 -9.39 4.19 7.67
N LEU A 45 -8.69 5.27 8.06
CA LEU A 45 -9.27 6.44 8.73
C LEU A 45 -9.57 7.58 7.74
N SER A 46 -9.23 7.41 6.47
CA SER A 46 -9.45 8.43 5.45
C SER A 46 -10.93 8.56 5.08
N GLY A 47 -11.29 9.71 4.49
CA GLY A 47 -12.61 9.90 3.87
C GLY A 47 -12.83 9.05 2.60
N GLY A 48 -11.86 8.22 2.19
CA GLY A 48 -11.99 7.32 1.04
C GLY A 48 -11.81 7.96 -0.33
N SER A 49 -11.40 9.23 -0.40
CA SER A 49 -11.09 9.88 -1.68
C SER A 49 -9.75 9.38 -2.24
N VAL A 50 -9.77 8.97 -3.51
CA VAL A 50 -8.62 8.62 -4.34
C VAL A 50 -8.62 9.59 -5.51
N TRP A 51 -7.56 10.38 -5.66
CA TRP A 51 -7.53 11.48 -6.61
C TRP A 51 -6.17 11.66 -7.29
N THR A 52 -6.19 12.37 -8.42
CA THR A 52 -5.00 12.87 -9.11
C THR A 52 -5.22 14.30 -9.60
N ALA A 53 -4.14 15.03 -9.86
CA ALA A 53 -4.22 16.31 -10.56
C ALA A 53 -4.70 16.09 -12.01
N ARG A 54 -5.31 17.12 -12.59
CA ARG A 54 -5.73 17.08 -14.01
C ARG A 54 -4.56 16.82 -14.95
N ASP A 55 -3.43 17.47 -14.69
CA ASP A 55 -2.22 17.42 -15.49
C ASP A 55 -0.99 17.72 -14.62
N LEU A 56 0.20 17.47 -15.18
CA LEU A 56 1.47 17.63 -14.47
C LEU A 56 1.77 19.10 -14.16
N GLU A 57 1.32 20.04 -15.01
CA GLU A 57 1.48 21.47 -14.79
C GLU A 57 0.71 21.91 -13.54
N ALA A 58 -0.55 21.50 -13.41
CA ALA A 58 -1.36 21.76 -12.22
C ALA A 58 -0.72 21.16 -10.96
N TRP A 59 -0.15 19.96 -11.04
CA TRP A 59 0.58 19.35 -9.92
C TRP A 59 1.81 20.17 -9.50
N LEU A 60 2.69 20.50 -10.47
CA LEU A 60 3.93 21.23 -10.20
C LEU A 60 3.68 22.68 -9.79
N SER A 61 2.54 23.27 -10.15
CA SER A 61 2.16 24.63 -9.72
C SER A 61 2.02 24.75 -8.20
N VAL A 62 1.67 23.66 -7.50
CA VAL A 62 1.53 23.62 -6.04
C VAL A 62 2.66 22.88 -5.33
N GLN A 63 3.39 22.03 -6.06
CA GLN A 63 4.54 21.27 -5.55
C GLN A 63 5.73 21.43 -6.51
N PRO A 64 6.34 22.63 -6.59
CA PRO A 64 7.36 22.94 -7.59
C PRO A 64 8.65 22.14 -7.41
N GLU A 65 8.90 21.61 -6.21
CA GLU A 65 10.06 20.77 -5.88
C GLU A 65 9.81 19.27 -6.08
N ALA A 66 8.59 18.87 -6.44
CA ALA A 66 8.28 17.46 -6.66
C ALA A 66 9.00 16.91 -7.90
N ASP A 67 9.42 15.64 -7.83
CA ASP A 67 10.00 14.94 -8.98
C ASP A 67 8.94 14.81 -10.10
N PRO A 68 9.17 15.44 -11.28
CA PRO A 68 8.22 15.39 -12.37
C PRO A 68 7.98 13.98 -12.93
N ALA A 69 8.98 13.09 -12.83
CA ALA A 69 8.84 11.72 -13.32
C ALA A 69 7.88 10.91 -12.45
N LEU A 70 7.94 11.08 -11.13
CA LEU A 70 6.98 10.45 -10.20
C LEU A 70 5.58 11.04 -10.36
N GLY A 71 5.47 12.36 -10.53
CA GLY A 71 4.20 13.00 -10.84
C GLY A 71 3.58 12.42 -12.11
N LYS A 72 4.35 12.33 -13.19
CA LYS A 72 3.89 11.74 -14.45
C LYS A 72 3.44 10.28 -14.28
N ALA A 73 4.22 9.46 -13.57
CA ALA A 73 3.85 8.07 -13.31
C ALA A 73 2.53 7.95 -12.54
N HIS A 74 2.30 8.82 -11.54
CA HIS A 74 1.03 8.88 -10.81
C HIS A 74 -0.15 9.25 -11.72
N LEU A 75 0.01 10.28 -12.57
CA LEU A 75 -1.03 10.71 -13.49
C LEU A 75 -1.37 9.64 -14.54
N ASP A 76 -0.35 9.12 -15.22
CA ASP A 76 -0.52 8.11 -16.28
C ASP A 76 -1.20 6.83 -15.73
N GLY A 77 -0.79 6.40 -14.53
CA GLY A 77 -1.29 5.19 -13.89
C GLY A 77 -2.67 5.34 -13.25
N PHE A 78 -3.17 6.56 -13.04
CA PHE A 78 -4.35 6.79 -12.20
C PHE A 78 -5.61 6.09 -12.73
N SER A 79 -5.95 6.28 -14.01
CA SER A 79 -7.17 5.69 -14.58
C SER A 79 -7.11 4.17 -14.64
N GLU A 80 -5.92 3.60 -14.87
CA GLU A 80 -5.71 2.16 -14.79
C GLU A 80 -5.86 1.66 -13.35
N GLY A 81 -5.27 2.34 -12.37
CA GLY A 81 -5.41 2.04 -10.96
C GLY A 81 -6.86 2.04 -10.48
N ILE A 82 -7.68 3.02 -10.90
CA ILE A 82 -9.12 3.06 -10.58
C ILE A 82 -9.85 1.84 -11.17
N ARG A 83 -9.59 1.49 -12.44
CA ARG A 83 -10.19 0.31 -13.06
C ARG A 83 -9.73 -0.98 -12.38
N TRP A 84 -8.46 -1.05 -11.99
CA TRP A 84 -7.91 -2.20 -11.29
C TRP A 84 -8.55 -2.36 -9.92
N LEU A 85 -8.69 -1.29 -9.13
CA LEU A 85 -9.40 -1.33 -7.84
C LEU A 85 -10.84 -1.86 -8.02
N ALA A 86 -11.56 -1.38 -9.04
CA ALA A 86 -12.89 -1.89 -9.38
C ALA A 86 -12.88 -3.40 -9.68
N SER A 87 -11.87 -3.88 -10.42
CA SER A 87 -11.72 -5.31 -10.73
C SER A 87 -11.43 -6.19 -9.51
N GLN A 88 -10.93 -5.61 -8.41
CA GLN A 88 -10.76 -6.32 -7.14
C GLN A 88 -12.07 -6.42 -6.33
N GLY A 89 -13.19 -5.92 -6.86
CA GLY A 89 -14.49 -5.92 -6.19
C GLY A 89 -14.75 -4.67 -5.34
N ILE A 90 -13.95 -3.62 -5.49
CA ILE A 90 -14.09 -2.38 -4.73
C ILE A 90 -15.01 -1.43 -5.50
N ALA A 91 -16.11 -1.02 -4.88
CA ALA A 91 -17.00 -0.03 -5.48
C ALA A 91 -16.36 1.38 -5.43
N LEU A 92 -16.38 2.07 -6.56
CA LEU A 92 -15.85 3.42 -6.71
C LEU A 92 -16.94 4.33 -7.29
N GLN A 93 -17.08 5.52 -6.73
CA GLN A 93 -18.00 6.54 -7.22
C GLN A 93 -17.21 7.78 -7.64
N ALA A 94 -17.39 8.23 -8.89
CA ALA A 94 -16.80 9.49 -9.33
C ALA A 94 -17.30 10.64 -8.44
N ASP A 95 -16.38 11.49 -7.98
CA ASP A 95 -16.68 12.66 -7.19
C ASP A 95 -16.76 13.89 -8.09
N THR A 96 -17.96 14.45 -8.21
CA THR A 96 -18.24 15.65 -8.99
C THR A 96 -18.38 16.89 -8.12
N SER A 97 -18.08 16.78 -6.82
CA SER A 97 -18.12 17.91 -5.90
C SER A 97 -17.04 18.95 -6.25
N PRO A 98 -17.23 20.23 -5.93
CA PRO A 98 -16.18 21.22 -6.07
C PRO A 98 -14.90 20.79 -5.34
N SER A 99 -13.76 20.87 -6.03
CA SER A 99 -12.46 20.52 -5.45
C SER A 99 -12.17 21.38 -4.22
N VAL A 100 -11.77 20.73 -3.13
CA VAL A 100 -11.23 21.41 -1.93
C VAL A 100 -9.75 21.80 -2.11
N TYR A 101 -9.11 21.36 -3.19
CA TYR A 101 -7.73 21.70 -3.53
C TYR A 101 -7.65 23.00 -4.32
N ARG A 102 -6.49 23.65 -4.26
CA ARG A 102 -6.21 24.90 -4.99
C ARG A 102 -6.09 24.74 -6.52
N PHE A 103 -6.33 23.54 -7.03
CA PHE A 103 -6.22 23.19 -8.44
C PHE A 103 -7.27 22.13 -8.82
N PRO A 104 -7.56 21.96 -10.12
CA PRO A 104 -8.50 20.95 -10.58
C PRO A 104 -7.96 19.53 -10.38
N ILE A 105 -8.82 18.65 -9.86
CA ILE A 105 -8.51 17.24 -9.63
C ILE A 105 -9.50 16.34 -10.39
N VAL A 106 -9.11 15.09 -10.56
CA VAL A 106 -10.02 13.97 -10.84
C VAL A 106 -10.09 13.12 -9.57
N SER A 107 -11.28 12.84 -9.07
CA SER A 107 -11.48 12.17 -7.78
C SER A 107 -12.55 11.08 -7.85
N TYR A 108 -12.31 10.00 -7.11
CA TYR A 108 -13.25 8.92 -6.86
C TYR A 108 -13.32 8.66 -5.36
N ASN A 109 -14.50 8.31 -4.87
CA ASN A 109 -14.70 7.88 -3.49
C ASN A 109 -14.87 6.36 -3.43
N LEU A 110 -14.10 5.73 -2.54
CA LEU A 110 -14.25 4.32 -2.18
C LEU A 110 -15.58 4.11 -1.46
N ARG A 111 -16.32 3.05 -1.84
CA ARG A 111 -17.64 2.74 -1.27
C ARG A 111 -17.65 1.34 -0.62
N PRO A 112 -18.39 1.17 0.50
CA PRO A 112 -19.09 2.22 1.25
C PRO A 112 -18.14 3.21 1.94
N ASP A 113 -16.90 2.79 2.24
CA ASP A 113 -15.85 3.59 2.86
C ASP A 113 -14.46 3.00 2.57
N ALA A 114 -13.41 3.71 3.00
CA ALA A 114 -12.01 3.30 2.82
C ALA A 114 -11.66 1.99 3.55
N ARG A 115 -12.22 1.76 4.74
CA ARG A 115 -11.95 0.57 5.55
C ARG A 115 -12.43 -0.68 4.83
N THR A 116 -13.67 -0.65 4.34
CA THR A 116 -14.29 -1.76 3.63
C THR A 116 -13.51 -2.09 2.35
N ALA A 117 -12.98 -1.09 1.63
CA ALA A 117 -12.12 -1.32 0.48
C ALA A 117 -10.81 -2.03 0.84
N LEU A 118 -10.16 -1.65 1.95
CA LEU A 118 -8.93 -2.29 2.44
C LEU A 118 -9.19 -3.72 2.91
N GLU A 119 -10.28 -3.94 3.64
CA GLU A 119 -10.71 -5.28 4.06
C GLU A 119 -11.05 -6.18 2.86
N THR A 120 -11.64 -5.61 1.81
CA THR A 120 -11.89 -6.31 0.54
C THR A 120 -10.57 -6.75 -0.10
N LEU A 121 -9.57 -5.88 -0.20
CA LEU A 121 -8.25 -6.25 -0.72
C LEU A 121 -7.57 -7.32 0.14
N ALA A 122 -7.62 -7.17 1.47
CA ALA A 122 -7.05 -8.15 2.39
C ALA A 122 -7.69 -9.53 2.21
N ALA A 123 -9.02 -9.60 2.11
CA ALA A 123 -9.76 -10.84 1.85
C ALA A 123 -9.42 -11.44 0.47
N ARG A 124 -9.20 -10.61 -0.55
CA ARG A 124 -8.76 -11.06 -1.88
C ARG A 124 -7.37 -11.66 -1.84
N ILE A 125 -6.44 -11.05 -1.10
CA ILE A 125 -5.07 -11.55 -0.94
C ILE A 125 -5.06 -12.90 -0.25
N THR A 126 -5.77 -13.02 0.90
CA THR A 126 -5.81 -14.26 1.67
C THR A 126 -6.60 -15.36 0.96
N GLY A 127 -7.72 -15.01 0.30
CA GLY A 127 -8.50 -15.93 -0.53
C GLY A 127 -7.74 -16.47 -1.74
N ALA A 128 -6.72 -15.75 -2.22
CA ALA A 128 -5.82 -16.19 -3.27
C ALA A 128 -4.55 -16.91 -2.75
N GLY A 129 -4.52 -17.29 -1.47
CA GLY A 129 -3.42 -18.05 -0.85
C GLY A 129 -2.28 -17.20 -0.29
N GLY A 130 -2.38 -15.87 -0.33
CA GLY A 130 -1.44 -14.97 0.36
C GLY A 130 -1.64 -15.00 1.87
N THR A 131 -0.63 -14.59 2.62
CA THR A 131 -0.71 -14.52 4.09
C THR A 131 -0.56 -13.08 4.57
N ILE A 132 -1.39 -12.67 5.54
CA ILE A 132 -1.27 -11.40 6.24
C ILE A 132 -1.10 -11.69 7.73
N LEU A 133 0.05 -11.31 8.30
CA LEU A 133 0.34 -11.42 9.73
C LEU A 133 0.18 -10.06 10.39
N VAL A 134 -0.91 -9.90 11.13
CA VAL A 134 -1.14 -8.75 12.01
C VAL A 134 -0.32 -8.88 13.30
N GLU A 135 -0.19 -7.78 14.04
CA GLU A 135 0.63 -7.68 15.26
C GLU A 135 2.05 -8.23 15.08
N THR A 136 2.61 -8.00 13.89
CA THR A 136 3.94 -8.42 13.49
C THR A 136 4.70 -7.23 12.91
N ALA A 137 5.59 -6.65 13.71
CA ALA A 137 6.35 -5.46 13.33
C ALA A 137 7.66 -5.85 12.63
N LEU A 138 7.92 -5.32 11.44
CA LEU A 138 9.25 -5.38 10.81
C LEU A 138 10.27 -4.66 11.70
N GLU A 139 11.41 -5.30 11.99
CA GLU A 139 12.50 -4.69 12.77
C GLU A 139 13.74 -4.40 11.91
N SER A 140 14.13 -5.32 11.03
CA SER A 140 15.31 -5.12 10.17
C SER A 140 15.29 -6.00 8.92
N ALA A 141 15.95 -5.53 7.85
CA ALA A 141 16.24 -6.35 6.68
C ALA A 141 17.53 -7.15 6.89
N GLU A 142 17.53 -8.39 6.42
CA GLU A 142 18.70 -9.25 6.40
C GLU A 142 19.31 -9.25 5.00
N ARG A 143 20.64 -9.30 4.94
CA ARG A 143 21.41 -9.30 3.70
C ARG A 143 22.28 -10.54 3.59
N ASP A 144 22.47 -11.03 2.38
CA ASP A 144 23.43 -12.09 2.09
C ASP A 144 24.88 -11.57 2.06
N ALA A 145 25.84 -12.48 1.85
CA ALA A 145 27.27 -12.14 1.77
C ALA A 145 27.62 -11.20 0.61
N ARG A 146 26.73 -11.01 -0.38
CA ARG A 146 26.90 -10.09 -1.52
C ARG A 146 26.20 -8.74 -1.28
N GLY A 147 25.56 -8.56 -0.13
CA GLY A 147 24.83 -7.35 0.24
C GLY A 147 23.40 -7.28 -0.30
N ALA A 148 22.93 -8.31 -1.02
CA ALA A 148 21.57 -8.38 -1.51
C ALA A 148 20.61 -8.71 -0.35
N VAL A 149 19.40 -8.17 -0.41
CA VAL A 149 18.35 -8.49 0.57
C VAL A 149 17.99 -9.97 0.46
N ALA A 150 17.97 -10.66 1.60
CA ALA A 150 17.68 -12.10 1.68
C ALA A 150 16.48 -12.44 2.58
N GLY A 151 15.99 -11.46 3.35
CA GLY A 151 14.91 -11.67 4.30
C GLY A 151 14.75 -10.51 5.28
N VAL A 152 13.99 -10.75 6.33
CA VAL A 152 13.80 -9.81 7.45
C VAL A 152 13.77 -10.52 8.79
N ARG A 153 14.07 -9.74 9.83
CA ARG A 153 13.62 -9.99 11.20
C ARG A 153 12.42 -9.11 11.52
N ALA A 154 11.44 -9.72 12.16
CA ALA A 154 10.22 -9.09 12.65
C ALA A 154 9.88 -9.61 14.05
N ARG A 155 9.00 -8.89 14.74
CA ARG A 155 8.49 -9.24 16.07
C ARG A 155 6.98 -9.43 16.02
N GLY A 156 6.55 -10.67 16.19
CA GLY A 156 5.15 -11.03 16.38
C GLY A 156 4.76 -11.05 17.87
N ARG A 157 3.49 -11.33 18.16
CA ARG A 157 2.98 -11.52 19.53
C ARG A 157 3.75 -12.56 20.34
N ASP A 158 4.07 -13.69 19.71
CA ASP A 158 4.73 -14.84 20.36
C ASP A 158 6.26 -14.77 20.29
N GLY A 159 6.81 -13.62 19.86
CA GLY A 159 8.25 -13.37 19.81
C GLY A 159 8.79 -13.20 18.39
N ALA A 160 10.04 -13.62 18.18
CA ALA A 160 10.78 -13.36 16.95
C ALA A 160 10.21 -14.14 15.75
N VAL A 161 10.08 -13.44 14.63
CA VAL A 161 9.67 -13.96 13.33
C VAL A 161 10.78 -13.65 12.32
N GLU A 162 11.31 -14.67 11.69
CA GLU A 162 12.27 -14.55 10.59
C GLU A 162 11.55 -14.88 9.29
N VAL A 163 11.79 -14.10 8.24
CA VAL A 163 11.22 -14.39 6.92
C VAL A 163 12.30 -14.32 5.87
N LYS A 164 12.51 -15.42 5.14
CA LYS A 164 13.31 -15.42 3.92
C LYS A 164 12.45 -14.94 2.75
N ALA A 165 12.92 -13.94 2.02
CA ALA A 165 12.20 -13.36 0.89
C ALA A 165 13.17 -12.95 -0.22
N ARG A 166 12.72 -13.09 -1.47
CA ARG A 166 13.52 -12.69 -2.65
C ARG A 166 13.43 -11.18 -2.90
N ALA A 167 12.32 -10.57 -2.53
CA ALA A 167 12.09 -9.14 -2.59
C ALA A 167 11.34 -8.65 -1.33
N ILE A 168 11.60 -7.39 -0.97
CA ILE A 168 10.90 -6.70 0.12
C ILE A 168 10.33 -5.39 -0.41
N VAL A 169 9.05 -5.15 -0.16
CA VAL A 169 8.37 -3.88 -0.42
C VAL A 169 8.10 -3.19 0.92
N LEU A 170 8.67 -2.00 1.12
CA LEU A 170 8.36 -1.16 2.26
C LEU A 170 7.14 -0.30 1.94
N ALA A 171 6.03 -0.56 2.62
CA ALA A 171 4.76 0.14 2.47
C ALA A 171 4.22 0.60 3.83
N THR A 172 5.13 1.12 4.68
CA THR A 172 4.90 1.36 6.11
C THR A 172 4.18 2.67 6.44
N GLY A 173 3.79 3.45 5.43
CA GLY A 173 3.17 4.76 5.61
C GLY A 173 4.15 5.85 6.07
N GLY A 174 3.61 7.00 6.46
CA GLY A 174 4.37 8.14 6.95
C GLY A 174 4.63 8.12 8.46
N PHE A 175 5.27 9.18 8.96
CA PHE A 175 5.70 9.32 10.35
C PHE A 175 4.95 10.42 11.14
N GLN A 176 3.83 10.95 10.61
CA GLN A 176 3.13 12.13 11.15
C GLN A 176 2.59 11.95 12.58
N ALA A 177 2.47 10.72 13.07
CA ALA A 177 2.05 10.42 14.44
C ALA A 177 3.21 10.38 15.45
N ASN A 178 4.47 10.45 14.98
CA ASN A 178 5.63 10.55 15.84
C ASN A 178 5.88 12.03 16.16
N LYS A 179 5.91 12.39 17.45
CA LYS A 179 6.10 13.78 17.89
C LYS A 179 7.57 14.25 17.83
N GLU A 180 8.50 13.32 17.70
CA GLU A 180 9.94 13.59 17.71
C GLU A 180 10.52 13.81 16.30
N LEU A 181 9.73 13.55 15.24
CA LEU A 181 10.09 13.75 13.82
C LEU A 181 9.18 14.82 13.21
#